data_AF-Q1K1U2-F1
#
_entry.id   AF-Q1K1U2-F1
#
_cell.length_a   1.000
_cell.length_b   1.000
_cell.length_c   1.000
_cell.angle_alpha   90.00
_cell.angle_beta   90.00
_cell.angle_gamma   90.00
#
_symmetry.space_group_name_H-M   'P 1'
#
loop_
_entity.id
_entity.type
_entity.pdbx_description
1 polymer ?
#
loop_
_entity_poly.entity_id
_entity_poly.type
_entity_poly.pdbx_seq_one_letter_code
_entity_poly.pdbx_strand_id
1 'polypeptide(L)'
;MNSEQTEKYTACERCGKKILEKCAIEDSGKVLCGDCVVLNTDKEVKHAEKIVKQQRKEEYQLEHKRIIKKQRQRAAYVFVTCLAIFGCVQIFNYMNRPEPVKSVHIDLKKNQETMRSLIVFAIDSYQTDHKGAAPDSLEMLIPNYISEKLQPFLDNFTYKRNGNTTFTIEDKNE
;
A
#
# COMPACT_ATOMS: atom_id res chain seq x y z
N MET A 1 26.88 -57.88 73.44
CA MET A 1 26.94 -58.72 72.22
C MET A 1 26.66 -57.82 71.03
N ASN A 2 27.69 -57.15 70.52
CA ASN A 2 27.58 -56.34 69.31
C ASN A 2 28.17 -57.17 68.18
N SER A 3 27.30 -57.73 67.34
CA SER A 3 27.71 -58.41 66.12
C SER A 3 28.43 -57.39 65.23
N GLU A 4 29.71 -57.61 65.01
CA GLU A 4 30.48 -56.97 63.96
C GLU A 4 29.81 -57.32 62.62
N GLN A 5 28.90 -56.47 62.15
CA GLN A 5 28.46 -56.51 60.76
C GLN A 5 29.70 -56.17 59.94
N THR A 6 30.34 -57.19 59.39
CA THR A 6 31.40 -57.05 58.40
C THR A 6 30.83 -56.23 57.24
N GLU A 7 31.23 -54.96 57.16
CA GLU A 7 30.82 -54.07 56.10
C GLU A 7 31.31 -54.66 54.77
N LYS A 8 30.37 -55.08 53.94
CA LYS A 8 30.65 -55.59 52.61
C LYS A 8 30.81 -54.43 51.64
N TYR A 9 31.88 -54.48 50.87
CA TYR A 9 32.21 -53.48 49.86
C TYR A 9 32.10 -54.13 48.48
N THR A 10 31.51 -53.41 47.54
CA THR A 10 31.48 -53.74 46.12
C THR A 10 32.25 -52.68 45.33
N ALA A 11 32.63 -52.98 44.09
CA ALA A 11 33.30 -52.03 43.22
C ALA A 11 32.31 -51.45 42.21
N CYS A 12 32.35 -50.13 42.00
CA CYS A 12 31.58 -49.50 40.93
C CYS A 12 32.07 -50.01 39.58
N GLU A 13 31.18 -50.55 38.76
CA GLU A 13 31.52 -51.11 37.44
C GLU A 13 32.02 -50.07 36.43
N ARG A 14 31.79 -48.77 36.68
CA ARG A 14 32.16 -47.68 35.77
C ARG A 14 33.48 -47.01 36.09
N CYS A 15 33.77 -46.79 37.38
CA CYS A 15 34.97 -46.08 37.83
C CYS A 15 35.90 -46.91 38.72
N GLY A 16 35.51 -48.14 39.09
CA GLY A 16 36.31 -49.05 39.92
C GLY A 16 36.41 -48.64 41.40
N LYS A 17 35.75 -47.55 41.82
CA LYS A 17 35.78 -47.08 43.21
C LYS A 17 35.09 -48.10 44.13
N LYS A 18 35.70 -48.41 45.27
CA LYS A 18 35.08 -49.23 46.32
C LYS A 18 33.96 -48.45 46.98
N ILE A 19 32.78 -49.05 47.05
CA ILE A 19 31.55 -48.52 47.62
C ILE A 19 31.00 -49.54 48.61
N LEU A 20 30.43 -49.05 49.71
CA LEU A 20 29.66 -49.89 50.62
C LEU A 20 28.49 -50.49 49.85
N GLU A 21 28.21 -51.78 50.03
CA GLU A 21 27.10 -52.48 49.37
C GLU A 21 25.76 -51.79 49.64
N LYS A 22 25.58 -51.21 50.85
CA LYS A 22 24.40 -50.41 51.23
C LYS A 22 24.26 -49.09 50.45
N CYS A 23 25.35 -48.57 49.88
CA CYS A 23 25.39 -47.32 49.12
C CYS A 23 25.54 -47.55 47.62
N ALA A 24 25.58 -48.80 47.18
CA ALA A 24 25.64 -49.15 45.78
C ALA A 24 24.25 -49.00 45.16
N ILE A 25 24.19 -48.36 44.00
CA ILE A 25 22.93 -48.09 43.30
C ILE A 25 22.93 -48.97 42.04
N GLU A 26 21.88 -49.75 41.89
CA GLU A 26 21.67 -50.58 40.71
C GLU A 26 20.88 -49.79 39.67
N ASP A 27 21.51 -49.50 38.54
CA ASP A 27 20.90 -48.78 37.42
C ASP A 27 21.16 -49.56 36.13
N SER A 28 20.08 -49.92 35.42
CA SER A 28 20.15 -50.70 34.18
C SER A 28 20.94 -52.02 34.29
N GLY A 29 20.84 -52.69 35.45
CA GLY A 29 21.53 -53.96 35.73
C GLY A 29 23.02 -53.83 36.03
N LYS A 30 23.53 -52.62 36.32
CA LYS A 30 24.92 -52.37 36.70
C LYS A 30 25.00 -51.76 38.09
N VAL A 31 26.00 -52.17 38.86
CA VAL A 31 26.26 -51.62 40.19
C VAL A 31 27.17 -50.39 40.09
N LEU A 32 26.61 -49.21 40.38
CA LEU A 32 27.26 -47.92 40.22
C LEU A 32 27.37 -47.16 41.55
N CYS A 33 28.38 -46.29 41.65
CA CYS A 33 28.42 -45.28 42.72
C CYS A 33 27.51 -44.09 42.38
N GLY A 34 27.07 -43.34 43.40
CA GLY A 34 26.19 -42.18 43.22
C GLY A 34 26.67 -41.18 42.16
N ASP A 35 27.95 -40.83 42.15
CA ASP A 35 28.53 -39.92 41.15
C ASP A 35 28.39 -40.46 39.72
N CYS A 36 28.58 -41.77 39.53
CA CYS A 36 28.48 -42.41 38.23
C CYS A 36 27.03 -42.54 37.73
N VAL A 37 26.07 -42.69 38.64
CA VAL A 37 24.63 -42.67 38.32
C VAL A 37 24.24 -41.27 37.88
N VAL A 38 24.54 -40.23 38.67
CA VAL A 38 24.22 -38.83 38.34
C VAL A 38 24.82 -38.42 36.99
N LEU A 39 26.07 -38.82 36.71
CA LEU A 39 26.69 -38.58 35.40
C LEU A 39 25.99 -39.31 34.24
N ASN A 40 25.38 -40.45 34.50
CA ASN A 40 24.60 -41.16 33.48
C ASN A 40 23.27 -40.46 33.24
N THR A 41 22.55 -40.13 34.32
CA THR A 41 21.25 -39.45 34.26
C THR A 41 21.38 -38.07 33.60
N ASP A 42 22.43 -37.30 33.92
CA ASP A 42 22.68 -35.99 33.29
C ASP A 42 22.89 -36.11 31.76
N LYS A 43 23.58 -37.16 31.30
CA LYS A 43 23.75 -37.42 29.86
C LYS A 43 22.43 -37.76 29.18
N GLU A 44 21.61 -38.59 29.82
CA GLU A 44 20.30 -38.98 29.29
C GLU A 44 19.33 -37.80 29.25
N VAL A 45 19.29 -37.00 30.32
CA VAL A 45 18.48 -35.77 30.37
C VAL A 45 18.93 -34.79 29.30
N LYS A 46 20.23 -34.56 29.13
CA LYS A 46 20.75 -33.69 28.05
C LYS A 46 20.39 -34.21 26.66
N HIS A 47 20.37 -35.53 26.47
CA HIS A 47 19.98 -36.12 25.19
C HIS A 47 18.47 -35.95 24.95
N ALA A 48 17.64 -36.24 25.95
CA ALA A 48 16.20 -36.04 25.90
C ALA A 48 15.83 -34.57 25.65
N GLU A 49 16.49 -33.63 26.32
CA GLU A 49 16.30 -32.19 26.09
C GLU A 49 16.61 -31.77 24.66
N LYS A 50 17.69 -32.32 24.07
CA LYS A 50 18.04 -32.02 22.67
C LYS A 50 16.96 -32.52 21.72
N ILE A 51 16.45 -33.73 21.90
CA ILE A 51 15.36 -34.29 21.08
C ILE A 51 14.11 -33.42 21.20
N VAL A 52 13.70 -33.08 22.43
CA VAL A 52 12.51 -32.26 22.67
C VAL A 52 12.67 -30.86 22.07
N LYS A 53 13.85 -30.25 22.17
CA LYS A 53 14.15 -28.96 21.52
C LYS A 53 14.09 -29.06 20.00
N GLN A 54 14.54 -30.16 19.41
CA GLN A 54 14.47 -30.41 17.97
C GLN A 54 13.01 -30.53 17.51
N GLN A 55 12.21 -31.35 18.21
CA GLN A 55 10.80 -31.55 17.90
C GLN A 55 10.00 -30.25 17.98
N ARG A 56 10.19 -29.44 19.05
CA ARG A 56 9.52 -28.14 19.15
C ARG A 56 9.88 -27.19 18.00
N LYS A 57 11.13 -27.22 17.52
CA LYS A 57 11.54 -26.40 16.37
C LYS A 57 10.85 -26.85 15.08
N GLU A 58 10.74 -28.16 14.86
CA GLU A 58 10.07 -28.73 13.69
C GLU A 58 8.55 -28.44 13.71
N GLU A 59 7.91 -28.60 14.85
CA GLU A 59 6.49 -28.25 15.05
C GLU A 59 6.24 -26.76 14.79
N TYR A 60 7.08 -25.88 15.36
CA TYR A 60 7.00 -24.45 15.13
C TYR A 60 7.14 -24.09 13.64
N GLN A 61 8.09 -24.71 12.93
CA GLN A 61 8.25 -24.49 11.49
C GLN A 61 7.04 -24.96 10.68
N LEU A 62 6.43 -26.08 11.05
CA LEU A 62 5.22 -26.60 10.41
C LEU A 62 4.01 -25.69 10.64
N GLU A 63 3.81 -25.22 11.87
CA GLU A 63 2.75 -24.26 12.19
C GLU A 63 2.95 -22.94 11.45
N HIS A 64 4.16 -22.40 11.44
CA HIS A 64 4.47 -21.15 10.75
C HIS A 64 4.19 -21.26 9.23
N LYS A 65 4.58 -22.38 8.60
CA LYS A 65 4.26 -22.65 7.19
C LYS A 65 2.75 -22.73 6.95
N ARG A 66 1.98 -23.36 7.85
CA ARG A 66 0.50 -23.43 7.75
C ARG A 66 -0.13 -22.04 7.87
N ILE A 67 0.35 -21.21 8.79
CA ILE A 67 -0.14 -19.83 8.98
C ILE A 67 0.12 -19.00 7.74
N ILE A 68 1.35 -19.02 7.20
CA ILE A 68 1.70 -18.28 5.97
C ILE A 68 0.81 -18.73 4.80
N LYS A 69 0.58 -20.04 4.63
CA LYS A 69 -0.27 -20.55 3.54
C LYS A 69 -1.71 -20.04 3.67
N LYS A 70 -2.29 -20.06 4.88
CA LYS A 70 -3.63 -19.51 5.13
C LYS A 70 -3.69 -18.00 4.88
N GLN A 71 -2.68 -17.25 5.29
CA GLN A 71 -2.61 -15.80 5.04
C GLN A 71 -2.53 -15.49 3.54
N ARG A 72 -1.69 -16.22 2.79
CA ARG A 72 -1.59 -16.06 1.32
C ARG A 72 -2.90 -16.38 0.61
N GLN A 73 -3.62 -17.42 1.04
CA GLN A 73 -4.94 -17.75 0.47
C GLN A 73 -5.96 -16.64 0.73
N ARG A 74 -6.00 -16.08 1.94
CA ARG A 74 -6.86 -14.93 2.26
C ARG A 74 -6.50 -13.70 1.42
N ALA A 75 -5.20 -13.40 1.30
CA ALA A 75 -4.73 -12.28 0.48
C ALA A 75 -5.11 -12.46 -1.00
N ALA A 76 -4.95 -13.68 -1.54
CA ALA A 76 -5.35 -14.00 -2.91
C ALA A 76 -6.86 -13.83 -3.11
N TYR A 77 -7.68 -14.29 -2.16
CA TYR A 77 -9.13 -14.11 -2.22
C TYR A 77 -9.52 -12.63 -2.25
N VAL A 78 -8.97 -11.82 -1.33
CA VAL A 78 -9.21 -10.37 -1.29
C VAL A 78 -8.78 -9.71 -2.60
N PHE A 79 -7.62 -10.06 -3.13
CA PHE A 79 -7.12 -9.52 -4.39
C PHE A 79 -8.05 -9.81 -5.57
N VAL A 80 -8.52 -11.06 -5.69
CA VAL A 80 -9.47 -11.47 -6.75
C VAL A 80 -10.79 -10.71 -6.61
N THR A 81 -11.31 -10.55 -5.39
CA THR A 81 -12.54 -9.78 -5.14
C THR A 81 -12.37 -8.31 -5.53
N CYS A 82 -11.24 -7.68 -5.21
CA CYS A 82 -10.96 -6.30 -5.64
C CYS A 82 -10.92 -6.15 -7.16
N LEU A 83 -10.28 -7.09 -7.86
CA LEU A 83 -10.25 -7.08 -9.34
C LEU A 83 -11.65 -7.23 -9.94
N ALA A 84 -12.49 -8.10 -9.37
CA ALA A 84 -13.87 -8.26 -9.82
C ALA A 84 -14.68 -6.95 -9.66
N ILE A 85 -14.58 -6.30 -8.49
CA ILE A 85 -15.25 -5.01 -8.24
C ILE A 85 -14.76 -3.95 -9.23
N PHE A 86 -13.45 -3.85 -9.44
CA PHE A 86 -12.88 -2.90 -10.39
C PHE A 86 -13.41 -3.14 -11.81
N GLY A 87 -13.46 -4.40 -12.26
CA GLY A 87 -14.05 -4.78 -13.54
C GLY A 87 -15.52 -4.37 -13.65
N CYS A 88 -16.32 -4.63 -12.62
CA CYS A 88 -17.73 -4.23 -12.58
C CYS A 88 -17.91 -2.71 -12.69
N VAL A 89 -17.08 -1.93 -11.98
CA VAL A 89 -17.14 -0.46 -12.04
C VAL A 89 -16.76 0.05 -13.43
N GLN A 90 -15.74 -0.54 -14.07
CA GLN A 90 -15.38 -0.16 -15.44
C GLN A 90 -16.50 -0.45 -16.44
N ILE A 91 -17.17 -1.60 -16.33
CA ILE A 91 -18.33 -1.95 -17.16
C ILE A 91 -19.47 -0.98 -16.92
N PHE A 92 -19.79 -0.70 -15.66
CA PHE A 92 -20.84 0.26 -15.29
C PHE A 92 -20.55 1.65 -15.85
N ASN A 93 -19.32 2.13 -15.70
CA ASN A 93 -18.90 3.42 -16.25
C ASN A 93 -18.96 3.42 -17.77
N TYR A 94 -18.57 2.34 -18.44
CA TYR A 94 -18.65 2.23 -19.89
C TYR A 94 -20.09 2.28 -20.39
N MET A 95 -21.01 1.55 -19.74
CA MET A 95 -22.42 1.54 -20.09
C MET A 95 -23.12 2.88 -19.81
N ASN A 96 -22.69 3.60 -18.76
CA ASN A 96 -23.25 4.89 -18.36
C ASN A 96 -22.41 6.09 -18.85
N ARG A 97 -21.54 5.92 -19.85
CA ARG A 97 -20.84 7.09 -20.41
C ARG A 97 -21.88 8.03 -21.01
N PRO A 98 -21.96 9.30 -20.56
CA PRO A 98 -22.72 10.30 -21.29
C PRO A 98 -22.15 10.38 -22.70
N GLU A 99 -23.04 10.56 -23.69
CA GLU A 99 -22.60 10.77 -25.07
C GLU A 99 -21.52 11.87 -25.10
N PRO A 100 -20.45 11.70 -25.89
CA PRO A 100 -19.45 12.74 -26.01
C PRO A 100 -20.16 14.03 -26.40
N VAL A 101 -19.94 15.10 -25.63
CA VAL A 101 -20.54 16.41 -25.88
C VAL A 101 -20.26 16.73 -27.34
N LYS A 102 -21.32 16.70 -28.17
CA LYS A 102 -21.19 16.99 -29.60
C LYS A 102 -20.52 18.34 -29.68
N SER A 103 -19.27 18.37 -30.15
CA SER A 103 -18.55 19.62 -30.37
C SER A 103 -19.32 20.36 -31.44
N VAL A 104 -20.18 21.29 -31.03
CA VAL A 104 -20.93 22.12 -31.97
C VAL A 104 -19.88 22.91 -32.73
N HIS A 105 -19.68 22.57 -34.01
CA HIS A 105 -18.93 23.42 -34.92
C HIS A 105 -19.78 24.68 -35.15
N ILE A 106 -19.58 25.67 -34.29
CA ILE A 106 -20.18 26.99 -34.47
C ILE A 106 -19.37 27.68 -35.56
N ASP A 107 -20.00 27.93 -36.69
CA ASP A 107 -19.45 28.82 -37.71
C ASP A 107 -19.55 30.25 -37.18
N LEU A 108 -18.47 30.75 -36.57
CA LEU A 108 -18.40 32.09 -35.99
C LEU A 108 -18.58 33.20 -37.05
N LYS A 109 -18.50 32.87 -38.34
CA LYS A 109 -18.86 33.78 -39.43
C LYS A 109 -20.37 33.99 -39.54
N LYS A 110 -21.17 32.99 -39.20
CA LYS A 110 -22.63 33.00 -39.29
C LYS A 110 -23.32 33.39 -37.99
N ASN A 111 -22.62 33.26 -36.86
CA ASN A 111 -23.17 33.53 -35.54
C ASN A 111 -22.44 34.68 -34.86
N GLN A 112 -22.77 35.91 -35.29
CA GLN A 112 -22.17 37.14 -34.78
C GLN A 112 -22.43 37.35 -33.29
N GLU A 113 -23.61 36.97 -32.77
CA GLU A 113 -23.92 37.02 -31.34
C GLU A 113 -22.95 36.16 -30.51
N THR A 114 -22.59 34.97 -31.00
CA THR A 114 -21.60 34.11 -30.33
C THR A 114 -20.21 34.77 -30.36
N MET A 115 -19.82 35.40 -31.47
CA MET A 115 -18.55 36.12 -31.53
C MET A 115 -18.54 37.33 -30.59
N ARG A 116 -19.65 38.08 -30.50
CA ARG A 116 -19.81 39.20 -29.56
C ARG A 116 -19.67 38.74 -28.12
N SER A 117 -20.31 37.64 -27.73
CA SER A 117 -20.19 37.09 -26.37
C SER A 117 -18.78 36.63 -26.04
N LEU A 118 -18.05 36.05 -27.01
CA LEU A 118 -16.62 35.72 -26.84
C LEU A 118 -15.76 36.97 -26.62
N ILE A 119 -16.01 38.06 -27.36
CA ILE A 119 -15.28 39.32 -27.18
C ILE A 119 -15.58 39.92 -25.79
N VAL A 120 -16.85 39.96 -25.38
CA VAL A 120 -17.23 40.47 -24.05
C VAL A 120 -16.58 39.66 -22.94
N PHE A 121 -16.57 38.33 -23.05
CA PHE A 121 -15.91 37.45 -22.09
C PHE A 121 -14.39 37.69 -22.03
N ALA A 122 -13.75 37.91 -23.18
CA ALA A 122 -12.33 38.24 -23.24
C ALA A 122 -12.03 39.60 -22.58
N ILE A 123 -12.90 40.60 -22.76
CA ILE A 123 -12.76 41.90 -22.09
C ILE A 123 -12.93 41.78 -20.57
N ASP A 124 -13.90 40.99 -20.10
CA ASP A 124 -14.11 40.75 -18.66
C ASP A 124 -12.89 40.06 -18.02
N SER A 125 -12.32 39.10 -18.74
CA SER A 125 -11.07 38.43 -18.34
C SER A 125 -9.89 39.41 -18.31
N TYR A 126 -9.76 40.29 -19.31
CA TYR A 126 -8.75 41.34 -19.34
C TYR A 126 -8.91 42.33 -18.17
N GLN A 127 -10.14 42.77 -17.90
CA GLN A 127 -10.47 43.67 -16.81
C GLN A 127 -10.11 43.07 -15.45
N THR A 128 -10.35 41.76 -15.27
CA THR A 128 -9.97 41.05 -14.05
C THR A 128 -8.47 41.15 -13.77
N ASP A 129 -7.64 40.97 -14.79
CA ASP A 129 -6.18 41.05 -14.66
C ASP A 129 -5.66 42.49 -14.56
N HIS A 130 -6.37 43.45 -15.14
CA HIS A 130 -5.97 44.86 -15.26
C HIS A 130 -6.73 45.79 -14.31
N LYS A 131 -7.13 45.29 -13.13
CA LYS A 131 -7.78 46.06 -12.05
C LYS A 131 -9.04 46.82 -12.50
N GLY A 132 -9.84 46.18 -13.35
CA GLY A 132 -11.09 46.71 -13.90
C GLY A 132 -10.93 47.59 -15.13
N ALA A 133 -9.70 47.86 -15.60
CA ALA A 133 -9.49 48.68 -16.78
C ALA A 133 -9.91 47.96 -18.06
N ALA A 134 -10.81 48.58 -18.84
CA ALA A 134 -11.13 48.13 -20.19
C ALA A 134 -9.90 48.27 -21.11
N PRO A 135 -9.70 47.34 -22.06
CA PRO A 135 -8.57 47.40 -23.00
C PRO A 135 -8.68 48.64 -23.91
N ASP A 136 -7.56 49.15 -24.40
CA ASP A 136 -7.57 50.29 -25.33
C ASP A 136 -8.06 49.89 -26.73
N SER A 137 -7.82 48.65 -27.13
CA SER A 137 -8.28 48.08 -28.40
C SER A 137 -8.60 46.59 -28.26
N LEU A 138 -9.43 46.06 -29.18
CA LEU A 138 -9.72 44.62 -29.21
C LEU A 138 -8.48 43.77 -29.53
N GLU A 139 -7.47 44.35 -30.20
CA GLU A 139 -6.22 43.67 -30.53
C GLU A 139 -5.42 43.28 -29.28
N MET A 140 -5.54 44.04 -28.18
CA MET A 140 -4.87 43.72 -26.91
C MET A 140 -5.38 42.43 -26.26
N LEU A 141 -6.54 41.93 -26.69
CA LEU A 141 -7.07 40.66 -26.23
C LEU A 141 -6.34 39.47 -26.86
N ILE A 142 -5.65 39.69 -27.99
CA ILE A 142 -4.88 38.66 -28.69
C ILE A 142 -3.42 38.68 -28.18
N PRO A 143 -2.77 37.51 -27.95
CA PRO A 143 -3.33 36.16 -27.98
C PRO A 143 -3.84 35.69 -26.60
N ASN A 144 -3.69 36.51 -25.56
CA ASN A 144 -3.77 36.08 -24.17
C ASN A 144 -5.21 35.81 -23.68
N TYR A 145 -6.20 36.49 -24.24
CA TYR A 145 -7.60 36.42 -23.85
C TYR A 145 -8.52 35.90 -24.97
N ILE A 146 -8.08 36.02 -26.24
CA ILE A 146 -8.77 35.48 -27.40
C ILE A 146 -7.76 34.91 -28.41
N SER A 147 -8.14 33.83 -29.10
CA SER A 147 -7.25 33.16 -30.06
C SER A 147 -6.95 34.04 -31.27
N GLU A 148 -5.69 34.01 -31.75
CA GLU A 148 -5.26 34.68 -33.00
C GLU A 148 -6.12 34.33 -34.22
N LYS A 149 -6.69 33.12 -34.26
CA LYS A 149 -7.59 32.69 -35.34
C LYS A 149 -8.85 33.53 -35.45
N LEU A 150 -9.20 34.28 -34.39
CA LEU A 150 -10.38 35.11 -34.31
C LEU A 150 -10.13 36.57 -34.75
N GLN A 151 -8.88 36.95 -34.98
CA GLN A 151 -8.49 38.28 -35.45
C GLN A 151 -9.32 38.79 -36.65
N PRO A 152 -9.50 38.03 -37.76
CA PRO A 152 -10.26 38.53 -38.92
C PRO A 152 -11.76 38.73 -38.63
N PHE A 153 -12.27 38.21 -37.52
CA PHE A 153 -13.67 38.38 -37.12
C PHE A 153 -13.87 39.60 -36.23
N LEU A 154 -12.82 40.07 -35.53
CA LEU A 154 -12.87 41.30 -34.72
C LEU A 154 -13.16 42.53 -35.58
N ASP A 155 -12.70 42.53 -36.84
CA ASP A 155 -12.95 43.60 -37.80
C ASP A 155 -14.43 43.83 -38.09
N ASN A 156 -15.31 42.87 -37.81
CA ASN A 156 -16.76 43.01 -37.98
C ASN A 156 -17.43 43.80 -36.84
N PHE A 157 -16.68 44.14 -35.79
CA PHE A 157 -17.20 44.84 -34.62
C PHE A 157 -16.55 46.22 -34.50
N THR A 158 -17.33 47.20 -34.08
CA THR A 158 -16.88 48.53 -33.69
C THR A 158 -16.75 48.54 -32.18
N TYR A 159 -15.52 48.73 -31.70
CA TYR A 159 -15.22 48.88 -30.29
C TYR A 159 -14.98 50.34 -29.94
N LYS A 160 -15.65 50.81 -28.87
CA LYS A 160 -15.40 52.12 -28.31
C LYS A 160 -15.26 52.04 -26.79
N ARG A 161 -14.10 52.46 -26.30
CA ARG A 161 -13.87 52.68 -24.86
C ARG A 161 -14.49 54.02 -24.47
N ASN A 162 -15.54 53.99 -23.65
CA ASN A 162 -16.25 55.20 -23.20
C ASN A 162 -15.76 55.72 -21.84
N GLY A 163 -14.95 54.92 -21.13
CA GLY A 163 -14.39 55.27 -19.83
C GLY A 163 -13.37 54.26 -19.37
N ASN A 164 -12.89 54.39 -18.13
CA ASN A 164 -11.84 53.50 -17.63
C ASN A 164 -12.31 52.03 -17.58
N THR A 165 -13.58 51.81 -17.21
CA THR A 165 -14.19 50.48 -17.01
C THR A 165 -15.33 50.18 -17.98
N THR A 166 -15.80 51.18 -18.74
CA THR A 166 -16.99 51.09 -19.59
C THR A 166 -16.62 51.08 -21.07
N PHE A 167 -17.25 50.18 -21.81
CA PHE A 167 -17.05 50.02 -23.25
C PHE A 167 -18.38 49.77 -23.97
N THR A 168 -18.38 50.03 -25.27
CA THR A 168 -19.47 49.70 -26.19
C THR A 168 -18.92 48.86 -27.33
N ILE A 169 -19.65 47.80 -27.68
CA ILE A 169 -19.38 46.97 -28.86
C ILE A 169 -20.66 46.96 -29.69
N GLU A 170 -20.53 47.38 -30.94
CA GLU A 170 -21.57 47.40 -31.96
C GLU A 170 -21.12 46.57 -33.15
N ASP A 171 -22.08 45.94 -33.83
CA ASP A 171 -21.80 45.14 -35.02
C ASP A 171 -21.76 46.10 -36.22
N LYS A 172 -20.75 46.00 -37.10
CA LYS A 172 -20.64 46.90 -38.26
C LYS A 172 -21.69 46.66 -39.35
N ASN A 173 -22.40 45.54 -39.27
CA ASN A 173 -23.33 45.06 -40.30
C ASN A 173 -24.81 45.22 -39.89
N GLU A 174 -25.09 45.89 -38.77
CA GLU A 174 -26.43 46.20 -38.25
C GLU A 174 -26.70 47.71 -38.38
#